data_AF-A0A9W9Z5U7-F1
#
_entry.id   AF-A0A9W9Z5U7-F1
#
_cell.length_a   1.000
_cell.length_b   1.000
_cell.length_c   1.000
_cell.angle_alpha   90.00
_cell.angle_beta   90.00
_cell.angle_gamma   90.00
#
_symmetry.space_group_name_H-M   'P 1'
#
loop_
_entity.id
_entity.type
_entity.pdbx_description
1 polymer ?
#
loop_
_entity_poly.entity_id
_entity_poly.type
_entity_poly.pdbx_seq_one_letter_code
_entity_poly.pdbx_strand_id
1 'polypeptide(L)'
;MQKPGVHCALIAMNTFSCGSTFNVSSNSKRTMPQPKMVLRWFILCWIVFSSIIIRCSSQICQLEECKQFCASGTICECSPEVRNCTQTGFGGTMKNLQCNGDRCTQQCIGASCNMTCSTNSSECTQNSRGGITVKKCDANVCNQNGNSGVSKMTCLSNVQDCSQRAILANVTMTCNGTSCKQQCSFGNCNMTCLSNVDFCSQSCLSNNCYARCRARICRQNCPSGSDCQIIRPSNNRSNHVHYPIHRYLNYNHGKVGGTITTCNPSSASSATTCTQGPCVKFPCTMQCGLKSRYDSCQQHCDRSRCDAINCTADRTCNQTCQRGQCASMTCNAPNCVQDCSLGICKEITCPRNADKCVQSVGGGEMICEARSCDQSCPRGICNATCSSTVRACAQQSDQGKMNMTCAPGVETCTQNSTRGDVIMKCNADVCRQSCSALSLRYDVLF
;
A
#
# COMPACT_ATOMS: atom_id res chain seq x y z
N MET A 1 -41.68 -44.14 -0.33
CA MET A 1 -42.54 -43.07 0.22
C MET A 1 -41.72 -41.80 0.32
N GLN A 2 -41.91 -40.90 -0.64
CA GLN A 2 -41.18 -39.65 -0.84
C GLN A 2 -41.97 -38.54 -0.15
N LYS A 3 -41.35 -37.75 0.74
CA LYS A 3 -41.96 -36.54 1.32
C LYS A 3 -41.31 -35.30 0.69
N PRO A 4 -42.07 -34.18 0.54
CA PRO A 4 -41.80 -33.17 -0.47
C PRO A 4 -40.74 -32.15 -0.03
N GLY A 5 -39.90 -31.75 -0.99
CA GLY A 5 -38.97 -30.64 -0.85
C GLY A 5 -39.69 -29.29 -0.94
N VAL A 6 -39.39 -28.40 0.00
CA VAL A 6 -39.78 -26.99 -0.05
C VAL A 6 -38.70 -26.24 -0.83
N HIS A 7 -39.04 -25.76 -2.03
CA HIS A 7 -38.21 -24.84 -2.79
C HIS A 7 -38.38 -23.41 -2.23
N CYS A 8 -37.30 -22.82 -1.70
CA CYS A 8 -37.23 -21.38 -1.49
C CYS A 8 -36.70 -20.72 -2.77
N ALA A 9 -37.55 -19.89 -3.39
CA ALA A 9 -37.20 -19.05 -4.53
C ALA A 9 -36.24 -17.92 -4.09
N LEU A 10 -35.13 -17.78 -4.83
CA LEU A 10 -34.19 -16.68 -4.71
C LEU A 10 -34.72 -15.48 -5.52
N ILE A 11 -35.23 -14.44 -4.87
CA ILE A 11 -35.49 -13.16 -5.53
C ILE A 11 -34.24 -12.29 -5.32
N ALA A 12 -33.46 -12.16 -6.39
CA ALA A 12 -32.42 -11.15 -6.49
C ALA A 12 -33.09 -9.78 -6.69
N MET A 13 -32.84 -8.84 -5.79
CA MET A 13 -33.05 -7.41 -6.06
C MET A 13 -31.74 -6.67 -5.85
N ASN A 14 -31.23 -6.16 -6.97
CA ASN A 14 -30.11 -5.24 -7.06
C ASN A 14 -30.45 -3.89 -6.40
N THR A 15 -29.42 -3.31 -5.78
CA THR A 15 -29.13 -1.87 -5.69
C THR A 15 -30.29 -0.90 -5.41
N PHE A 16 -30.29 -0.29 -4.22
CA PHE A 16 -30.73 1.10 -4.08
C PHE A 16 -29.74 1.91 -3.23
N SER A 17 -29.25 2.98 -3.85
CA SER A 17 -28.43 4.03 -3.28
C SER A 17 -29.34 4.99 -2.52
N CYS A 18 -29.04 5.27 -1.25
CA CYS A 18 -29.70 6.34 -0.50
C CYS A 18 -28.94 7.65 -0.75
N GLY A 19 -29.50 8.49 -1.61
CA GLY A 19 -29.14 9.89 -1.70
C GLY A 19 -30.36 10.66 -2.18
N SER A 20 -30.93 11.48 -1.29
CA SER A 20 -31.45 12.84 -1.55
C SER A 20 -32.47 13.23 -0.48
N THR A 21 -32.10 14.23 0.29
CA THR A 21 -32.97 15.14 1.04
C THR A 21 -34.03 15.76 0.13
N PHE A 22 -35.30 15.78 0.56
CA PHE A 22 -36.31 16.69 0.02
C PHE A 22 -37.09 17.38 1.14
N ASN A 23 -37.18 18.70 1.00
CA ASN A 23 -37.86 19.66 1.87
C ASN A 23 -39.37 19.44 1.91
N VAL A 24 -39.96 19.65 3.09
CA VAL A 24 -41.40 19.75 3.32
C VAL A 24 -41.86 21.19 3.05
N SER A 25 -42.93 21.37 2.28
CA SER A 25 -43.74 22.60 2.31
C SER A 25 -45.23 22.34 2.01
N SER A 26 -46.03 22.64 3.04
CA SER A 26 -47.39 23.25 3.07
C SER A 26 -48.62 22.65 2.36
N ASN A 27 -49.65 22.44 3.21
CA ASN A 27 -51.07 22.79 3.09
C ASN A 27 -52.00 22.13 2.04
N SER A 28 -53.00 21.37 2.53
CA SER A 28 -54.42 21.72 2.38
C SER A 28 -55.36 20.79 3.19
N LYS A 29 -56.38 21.38 3.82
CA LYS A 29 -57.47 20.76 4.61
C LYS A 29 -58.59 20.25 3.68
N ARG A 30 -59.21 19.11 4.00
CA ARG A 30 -60.70 18.92 4.02
C ARG A 30 -61.12 17.56 4.60
N THR A 31 -62.35 17.55 5.11
CA THR A 31 -63.00 16.69 6.12
C THR A 31 -63.68 15.41 5.58
N MET A 32 -63.96 14.48 6.52
CA MET A 32 -64.41 13.06 6.42
C MET A 32 -65.78 12.79 5.75
N PRO A 33 -66.12 11.51 5.47
CA PRO A 33 -66.90 10.70 6.44
C PRO A 33 -66.42 9.23 6.61
N GLN A 34 -66.62 8.65 7.80
CA GLN A 34 -66.45 7.22 8.07
C GLN A 34 -67.58 6.37 7.47
N PRO A 35 -67.42 5.03 7.33
CA PRO A 35 -67.77 4.14 8.45
C PRO A 35 -66.80 2.96 8.67
N LYS A 36 -66.57 2.65 9.95
CA LYS A 36 -66.44 1.30 10.54
C LYS A 36 -65.52 0.29 9.84
N MET A 37 -64.30 0.11 10.37
CA MET A 37 -63.61 -1.19 10.62
C MET A 37 -62.09 -1.03 10.81
N VAL A 38 -61.59 -0.18 11.72
CA VAL A 38 -60.15 -0.26 12.11
C VAL A 38 -59.96 0.17 13.57
N LEU A 39 -60.46 -0.64 14.51
CA LEU A 39 -60.15 -0.47 15.95
C LEU A 39 -59.59 -1.77 16.57
N ARG A 40 -58.77 -2.48 15.81
CA ARG A 40 -57.97 -3.60 16.32
C ARG A 40 -56.47 -3.53 15.99
N TRP A 41 -56.04 -2.50 15.27
CA TRP A 41 -54.65 -2.36 14.82
C TRP A 41 -53.85 -1.23 15.50
N PHE A 42 -54.49 -0.33 16.26
CA PHE A 42 -53.80 0.82 16.87
C PHE A 42 -53.30 0.63 18.30
N ILE A 43 -53.61 -0.49 18.97
CA ILE A 43 -53.08 -0.81 20.31
C ILE A 43 -51.83 -1.73 20.26
N LEU A 44 -51.44 -2.20 19.07
CA LEU A 44 -50.20 -2.98 18.89
C LEU A 44 -49.00 -2.14 18.44
N CYS A 45 -49.19 -0.87 18.10
CA CYS A 45 -48.12 -0.02 17.53
C CYS A 45 -47.39 0.85 18.58
N TRP A 46 -47.83 0.88 19.84
CA TRP A 46 -47.18 1.64 20.92
C TRP A 46 -46.43 0.77 21.96
N ILE A 47 -46.50 -0.56 21.87
CA ILE A 47 -45.72 -1.47 22.72
C ILE A 47 -44.46 -2.01 22.01
N VAL A 48 -44.24 -1.67 20.74
CA VAL A 48 -43.08 -2.16 19.96
C VAL A 48 -42.19 -1.03 19.46
N PHE A 49 -41.88 -0.05 20.31
CA PHE A 49 -40.88 0.98 19.99
C PHE A 49 -39.79 1.21 21.06
N SER A 50 -39.60 0.26 21.99
CA SER A 50 -38.55 0.38 23.02
C SER A 50 -37.44 -0.66 22.97
N SER A 51 -37.50 -1.72 22.14
CA SER A 51 -36.45 -2.77 22.16
C SER A 51 -36.32 -3.59 20.87
N ILE A 52 -36.40 -3.02 19.67
CA ILE A 52 -35.96 -3.74 18.46
C ILE A 52 -34.46 -3.50 18.27
N ILE A 53 -33.65 -4.27 19.01
CA ILE A 53 -32.37 -4.72 18.49
C ILE A 53 -32.72 -5.79 17.47
N ILE A 54 -32.54 -5.51 16.17
CA ILE A 54 -32.63 -6.53 15.13
C ILE A 54 -31.51 -7.56 15.39
N ARG A 55 -31.82 -8.64 16.13
CA ARG A 55 -30.96 -9.81 16.24
C ARG A 55 -31.20 -10.70 15.02
N CYS A 56 -30.53 -10.41 13.92
CA CYS A 56 -30.29 -11.42 12.88
C CYS A 56 -29.22 -12.39 13.40
N SER A 57 -29.62 -13.51 14.01
CA SER A 57 -28.73 -14.67 14.22
C SER A 57 -29.13 -15.76 13.23
N SER A 58 -28.84 -15.56 11.95
CA SER A 58 -28.93 -16.63 10.95
C SER A 58 -27.68 -17.52 11.08
N GLN A 59 -27.81 -18.63 11.80
CA GLN A 59 -26.84 -19.71 11.76
C GLN A 59 -27.31 -20.72 10.71
N ILE A 60 -26.52 -20.94 9.67
CA ILE A 60 -26.72 -22.05 8.73
C ILE A 60 -25.52 -22.95 8.90
N CYS A 61 -25.69 -24.12 9.52
CA CYS A 61 -24.61 -25.08 9.73
C CYS A 61 -25.03 -26.47 9.23
N GLN A 62 -24.28 -26.94 8.25
CA GLN A 62 -24.31 -28.28 7.67
C GLN A 62 -22.89 -28.86 7.78
N LEU A 63 -22.73 -30.17 7.54
CA LEU A 63 -21.43 -30.83 7.59
C LEU A 63 -20.40 -30.20 6.63
N GLU A 64 -20.82 -29.73 5.45
CA GLU A 64 -19.91 -29.10 4.48
C GLU A 64 -19.67 -27.60 4.74
N GLU A 65 -20.68 -26.86 5.18
CA GLU A 65 -20.59 -25.41 5.39
C GLU A 65 -21.34 -24.95 6.65
N CYS A 66 -20.70 -24.11 7.45
CA CYS A 66 -21.31 -23.39 8.56
C CYS A 66 -20.97 -21.90 8.49
N LYS A 67 -22.01 -21.05 8.46
CA LYS A 67 -21.89 -19.60 8.44
C LYS A 67 -22.60 -19.02 9.66
N GLN A 68 -21.86 -18.26 10.46
CA GLN A 68 -22.34 -17.69 11.72
C GLN A 68 -22.09 -16.19 11.77
N PHE A 69 -23.12 -15.44 12.15
CA PHE A 69 -23.04 -14.02 12.47
C PHE A 69 -23.17 -13.81 13.97
N CYS A 70 -22.15 -13.22 14.58
CA CYS A 70 -21.96 -13.19 16.02
C CYS A 70 -22.24 -11.80 16.57
N ALA A 71 -23.30 -11.67 17.37
CA ALA A 71 -23.71 -10.44 18.02
C ALA A 71 -22.82 -10.10 19.24
N SER A 72 -23.05 -8.95 19.87
CA SER A 72 -22.30 -8.54 21.07
C SER A 72 -22.58 -9.50 22.24
N GLY A 73 -21.53 -9.94 22.94
CA GLY A 73 -21.64 -10.81 24.12
C GLY A 73 -21.97 -12.29 23.85
N THR A 74 -21.95 -12.73 22.59
CA THR A 74 -22.18 -14.15 22.24
C THR A 74 -20.87 -14.88 21.94
N ILE A 75 -20.82 -16.16 22.34
CA ILE A 75 -19.82 -17.12 21.87
C ILE A 75 -20.37 -17.78 20.60
N CYS A 76 -19.57 -17.78 19.54
CA CYS A 76 -19.84 -18.51 18.32
C CYS A 76 -18.88 -19.68 18.25
N GLU A 77 -19.42 -20.90 18.27
CA GLU A 77 -18.64 -22.12 18.19
C GLU A 77 -19.01 -22.92 16.94
N CYS A 78 -17.99 -23.42 16.26
CA CYS A 78 -18.14 -24.30 15.11
C CYS A 78 -17.77 -25.73 15.49
N SER A 79 -18.64 -26.69 15.17
CA SER A 79 -18.42 -28.11 15.44
C SER A 79 -17.20 -28.66 14.68
N PRO A 80 -16.43 -29.60 15.25
CA PRO A 80 -15.32 -30.25 14.56
C PRO A 80 -15.71 -31.07 13.32
N GLU A 81 -16.98 -31.46 13.19
CA GLU A 81 -17.47 -32.20 12.03
C GLU A 81 -17.69 -31.32 10.79
N VAL A 82 -17.61 -29.98 10.96
CA VAL A 82 -17.84 -29.05 9.87
C VAL A 82 -16.57 -28.90 9.03
N ARG A 83 -16.70 -29.06 7.71
CA ARG A 83 -15.60 -28.87 6.78
C ARG A 83 -15.21 -27.41 6.62
N ASN A 84 -16.16 -26.52 6.27
CA ASN A 84 -15.88 -25.09 6.07
C ASN A 84 -16.68 -24.24 7.04
N CYS A 85 -15.98 -23.51 7.91
CA CYS A 85 -16.62 -22.66 8.89
C CYS A 85 -16.26 -21.19 8.69
N THR A 86 -17.28 -20.34 8.59
CA THR A 86 -17.12 -18.88 8.49
C THR A 86 -17.86 -18.20 9.64
N GLN A 87 -17.13 -17.43 10.45
CA GLN A 87 -17.69 -16.72 11.59
C GLN A 87 -17.39 -15.22 11.47
N THR A 88 -18.41 -14.38 11.57
CA THR A 88 -18.26 -12.92 11.45
C THR A 88 -18.82 -12.21 12.68
N GLY A 89 -17.98 -11.41 13.35
CA GLY A 89 -18.37 -10.57 14.48
C GLY A 89 -18.39 -9.08 14.14
N PHE A 90 -19.53 -8.41 14.37
CA PHE A 90 -19.74 -6.95 14.14
C PHE A 90 -20.17 -6.15 15.38
N GLY A 91 -19.41 -5.11 15.77
CA GLY A 91 -19.77 -4.15 16.84
C GLY A 91 -19.84 -4.69 18.29
N GLY A 92 -19.68 -3.83 19.30
CA GLY A 92 -19.93 -4.13 20.73
C GLY A 92 -18.75 -4.67 21.57
N THR A 93 -19.07 -5.27 22.73
CA THR A 93 -18.14 -5.90 23.71
C THR A 93 -17.55 -7.22 23.20
N MET A 94 -16.58 -7.78 23.94
CA MET A 94 -15.78 -8.96 23.52
C MET A 94 -16.61 -10.11 22.96
N LYS A 95 -16.22 -10.60 21.78
CA LYS A 95 -16.81 -11.78 21.11
C LYS A 95 -15.82 -12.92 21.07
N ASN A 96 -16.25 -14.13 21.37
CA ASN A 96 -15.42 -15.32 21.20
C ASN A 96 -15.87 -16.06 19.93
N LEU A 97 -15.02 -16.06 18.92
CA LEU A 97 -15.14 -16.88 17.73
C LEU A 97 -14.25 -18.11 17.92
N GLN A 98 -14.87 -19.27 18.13
CA GLN A 98 -14.18 -20.54 18.29
C GLN A 98 -14.52 -21.44 17.10
N CYS A 99 -13.49 -21.87 16.38
CA CYS A 99 -13.64 -22.71 15.21
C CYS A 99 -12.89 -24.02 15.40
N ASN A 100 -13.63 -25.13 15.39
CA ASN A 100 -13.07 -26.47 15.46
C ASN A 100 -13.14 -27.23 14.13
N GLY A 101 -13.77 -26.66 13.08
CA GLY A 101 -13.91 -27.29 11.78
C GLY A 101 -12.60 -27.43 11.01
N ASP A 102 -12.61 -28.14 9.89
CA ASP A 102 -11.40 -28.42 9.09
C ASP A 102 -10.79 -27.12 8.52
N ARG A 103 -11.60 -26.25 7.90
CA ARG A 103 -11.19 -24.95 7.37
C ARG A 103 -11.96 -23.81 8.02
N CYS A 104 -11.24 -22.93 8.69
CA CYS A 104 -11.80 -21.84 9.48
C CYS A 104 -11.54 -20.47 8.85
N THR A 105 -12.58 -19.65 8.72
CA THR A 105 -12.48 -18.23 8.37
C THR A 105 -13.21 -17.39 9.41
N GLN A 106 -12.46 -16.61 10.16
CA GLN A 106 -12.99 -15.75 11.21
C GLN A 106 -12.74 -14.28 10.86
N GLN A 107 -13.77 -13.45 11.00
CA GLN A 107 -13.70 -12.03 10.70
C GLN A 107 -14.25 -11.20 11.84
N CYS A 108 -13.45 -10.24 12.32
CA CYS A 108 -13.84 -9.28 13.35
C CYS A 108 -13.82 -7.85 12.80
N ILE A 109 -14.94 -7.11 12.93
CA ILE A 109 -15.08 -5.76 12.39
C ILE A 109 -15.54 -4.80 13.50
N GLY A 110 -14.69 -3.81 13.80
CA GLY A 110 -15.01 -2.68 14.68
C GLY A 110 -15.30 -3.02 16.15
N ALA A 111 -14.98 -4.24 16.61
CA ALA A 111 -15.32 -4.75 17.94
C ALA A 111 -14.10 -5.33 18.65
N SER A 112 -14.24 -5.65 19.94
CA SER A 112 -13.28 -6.52 20.63
C SER A 112 -13.59 -7.98 20.33
N CYS A 113 -12.62 -8.77 19.85
CA CYS A 113 -12.83 -10.18 19.52
C CYS A 113 -11.68 -11.07 19.96
N ASN A 114 -11.98 -12.24 20.47
CA ASN A 114 -11.07 -13.37 20.60
C ASN A 114 -11.41 -14.39 19.51
N MET A 115 -10.42 -14.71 18.68
CA MET A 115 -10.52 -15.65 17.56
C MET A 115 -9.62 -16.83 17.88
N THR A 116 -10.20 -18.02 17.91
CA THR A 116 -9.50 -19.28 18.23
C THR A 116 -9.79 -20.33 17.17
N CYS A 117 -8.74 -21.02 16.74
CA CYS A 117 -8.82 -22.19 15.87
C CYS A 117 -8.13 -23.38 16.56
N SER A 118 -8.72 -24.57 16.42
CA SER A 118 -8.30 -25.81 17.07
C SER A 118 -7.22 -26.57 16.29
N THR A 119 -6.60 -27.55 16.95
CA THR A 119 -5.65 -28.53 16.38
C THR A 119 -6.22 -29.36 15.24
N ASN A 120 -7.55 -29.51 15.21
CA ASN A 120 -8.24 -30.32 14.22
C ASN A 120 -8.41 -29.61 12.87
N SER A 121 -8.11 -28.31 12.82
CA SER A 121 -8.22 -27.52 11.60
C SER A 121 -6.98 -27.69 10.71
N SER A 122 -7.17 -28.02 9.43
CA SER A 122 -6.10 -27.98 8.45
C SER A 122 -5.68 -26.55 8.12
N GLU A 123 -6.63 -25.62 8.06
CA GLU A 123 -6.36 -24.22 7.74
C GLU A 123 -7.24 -23.26 8.55
N CYS A 124 -6.63 -22.18 9.03
CA CYS A 124 -7.35 -21.14 9.75
C CYS A 124 -6.93 -19.74 9.31
N THR A 125 -7.90 -18.95 8.86
CA THR A 125 -7.74 -17.55 8.49
C THR A 125 -8.49 -16.64 9.46
N GLN A 126 -7.79 -15.67 10.06
CA GLN A 126 -8.33 -14.79 11.10
C GLN A 126 -8.08 -13.31 10.74
N ASN A 127 -9.14 -12.63 10.30
CA ASN A 127 -9.10 -11.26 9.81
C ASN A 127 -9.69 -10.30 10.85
N SER A 128 -9.04 -9.15 11.06
CA SER A 128 -9.59 -8.07 11.88
C SER A 128 -9.49 -6.71 11.21
N ARG A 129 -10.53 -5.90 11.38
CA ARG A 129 -10.62 -4.52 10.89
C ARG A 129 -11.08 -3.62 12.04
N GLY A 130 -10.14 -3.04 12.78
CA GLY A 130 -10.39 -2.20 13.95
C GLY A 130 -10.56 -2.99 15.25
N GLY A 131 -10.71 -2.26 16.36
CA GLY A 131 -10.99 -2.82 17.70
C GLY A 131 -9.80 -3.45 18.42
N ILE A 132 -10.07 -4.22 19.47
CA ILE A 132 -9.07 -4.99 20.24
C ILE A 132 -9.24 -6.48 19.92
N THR A 133 -8.26 -7.07 19.25
CA THR A 133 -8.38 -8.46 18.79
C THR A 133 -7.31 -9.36 19.37
N VAL A 134 -7.71 -10.54 19.84
CA VAL A 134 -6.83 -11.63 20.20
C VAL A 134 -7.06 -12.75 19.19
N LYS A 135 -5.98 -13.27 18.62
CA LYS A 135 -6.00 -14.33 17.61
C LYS A 135 -5.06 -15.42 18.06
N LYS A 136 -5.60 -16.60 18.27
CA LYS A 136 -4.85 -17.80 18.62
C LYS A 136 -5.16 -18.85 17.58
N CYS A 137 -4.10 -19.39 16.96
CA CYS A 137 -4.24 -20.39 15.92
C CYS A 137 -3.40 -21.62 16.29
N ASP A 138 -4.08 -22.76 16.24
CA ASP A 138 -3.57 -24.10 16.54
C ASP A 138 -3.73 -25.02 15.31
N ALA A 139 -4.08 -24.48 14.14
CA ALA A 139 -4.27 -25.23 12.90
C ALA A 139 -2.94 -25.63 12.23
N ASN A 140 -2.95 -26.55 11.27
CA ASN A 140 -1.73 -26.85 10.50
C ASN A 140 -1.19 -25.62 9.75
N VAL A 141 -2.09 -24.86 9.12
CA VAL A 141 -1.78 -23.59 8.43
C VAL A 141 -2.58 -22.44 9.03
N CYS A 142 -1.88 -21.37 9.41
CA CYS A 142 -2.46 -20.22 10.10
C CYS A 142 -2.20 -18.92 9.33
N ASN A 143 -3.26 -18.18 8.99
CA ASN A 143 -3.22 -16.88 8.32
C ASN A 143 -3.91 -15.80 9.16
N GLN A 144 -3.15 -14.97 9.87
CA GLN A 144 -3.68 -13.96 10.78
C GLN A 144 -3.43 -12.54 10.24
N ASN A 145 -4.49 -11.79 9.90
CA ASN A 145 -4.37 -10.46 9.29
C ASN A 145 -5.04 -9.35 10.12
N GLY A 146 -4.28 -8.41 10.67
CA GLY A 146 -4.79 -7.25 11.40
C GLY A 146 -4.69 -5.96 10.58
N ASN A 147 -5.81 -5.34 10.25
CA ASN A 147 -5.81 -4.13 9.41
C ASN A 147 -5.61 -2.83 10.22
N SER A 148 -6.34 -2.66 11.32
CA SER A 148 -6.25 -1.49 12.22
C SER A 148 -6.67 -1.87 13.66
N GLY A 149 -6.32 -1.05 14.64
CA GLY A 149 -6.64 -1.28 16.06
C GLY A 149 -5.50 -1.90 16.88
N VAL A 150 -5.83 -2.55 18.00
CA VAL A 150 -4.89 -3.31 18.82
C VAL A 150 -5.07 -4.79 18.50
N SER A 151 -3.99 -5.51 18.20
CA SER A 151 -4.09 -6.94 17.86
C SER A 151 -3.00 -7.77 18.52
N LYS A 152 -3.37 -8.90 19.10
CA LYS A 152 -2.45 -9.94 19.59
C LYS A 152 -2.64 -11.18 18.73
N MET A 153 -1.63 -11.55 17.97
CA MET A 153 -1.61 -12.67 17.05
C MET A 153 -0.65 -13.74 17.56
N THR A 154 -1.13 -14.96 17.72
CA THR A 154 -0.38 -16.09 18.27
C THR A 154 -0.60 -17.33 17.42
N CYS A 155 0.49 -17.95 16.95
CA CYS A 155 0.52 -19.30 16.40
C CYS A 155 1.16 -20.24 17.42
N LEU A 156 0.56 -21.41 17.66
CA LEU A 156 1.03 -22.43 18.59
C LEU A 156 2.08 -23.37 17.98
N SER A 157 2.60 -24.30 18.80
CA SER A 157 3.80 -25.10 18.48
C SER A 157 3.61 -26.17 17.41
N ASN A 158 2.39 -26.65 17.26
CA ASN A 158 1.97 -27.64 16.26
C ASN A 158 1.71 -27.02 14.87
N VAL A 159 1.67 -25.69 14.76
CA VAL A 159 1.43 -25.00 13.48
C VAL A 159 2.63 -25.25 12.56
N GLN A 160 2.39 -25.75 11.35
CA GLN A 160 3.46 -25.95 10.36
C GLN A 160 3.82 -24.62 9.70
N ASP A 161 2.83 -23.93 9.14
CA ASP A 161 3.02 -22.65 8.46
C ASP A 161 2.16 -21.54 9.08
N CYS A 162 2.82 -20.52 9.61
CA CYS A 162 2.18 -19.38 10.24
C CYS A 162 2.51 -18.09 9.48
N SER A 163 1.48 -17.41 8.99
CA SER A 163 1.54 -16.10 8.37
C SER A 163 0.80 -15.08 9.23
N GLN A 164 1.49 -14.04 9.67
CA GLN A 164 0.93 -12.96 10.48
C GLN A 164 1.21 -11.63 9.79
N ARG A 165 0.16 -10.87 9.45
CA ARG A 165 0.27 -9.59 8.77
C ARG A 165 -0.47 -8.49 9.51
N ALA A 166 0.19 -7.35 9.69
CA ALA A 166 -0.38 -6.15 10.27
C ALA A 166 -0.25 -4.95 9.31
N ILE A 167 -1.29 -4.12 9.17
CA ILE A 167 -1.26 -2.94 8.29
C ILE A 167 -1.10 -1.63 9.06
N LEU A 168 -2.02 -1.22 9.95
CA LEU A 168 -2.03 0.10 10.64
C LEU A 168 -2.24 -0.02 12.17
N ALA A 169 -1.60 -0.97 12.86
CA ALA A 169 -2.06 -1.42 14.18
C ALA A 169 -0.95 -1.50 15.25
N ASN A 170 -1.35 -1.33 16.52
CA ASN A 170 -0.52 -1.70 17.69
C ASN A 170 -0.60 -3.23 17.82
N VAL A 171 0.41 -3.94 17.34
CA VAL A 171 0.32 -5.39 17.16
C VAL A 171 1.40 -6.12 17.93
N THR A 172 1.01 -7.18 18.64
CA THR A 172 1.94 -8.20 19.11
C THR A 172 1.75 -9.47 18.28
N MET A 173 2.82 -9.94 17.67
CA MET A 173 2.90 -11.17 16.86
C MET A 173 3.83 -12.15 17.57
N THR A 174 3.31 -13.31 17.95
CA THR A 174 4.10 -14.40 18.51
C THR A 174 3.93 -15.62 17.62
N CYS A 175 5.05 -16.19 17.18
CA CYS A 175 5.06 -17.41 16.38
C CYS A 175 5.84 -18.51 17.09
N ASN A 176 5.15 -19.63 17.31
CA ASN A 176 5.68 -20.85 17.88
C ASN A 176 5.69 -22.02 16.86
N GLY A 177 5.22 -21.81 15.64
CA GLY A 177 5.13 -22.86 14.61
C GLY A 177 6.48 -23.25 14.00
N THR A 178 6.46 -24.20 13.06
CA THR A 178 7.68 -24.68 12.37
C THR A 178 8.25 -23.60 11.45
N SER A 179 7.39 -23.01 10.61
CA SER A 179 7.73 -21.97 9.63
C SER A 179 6.87 -20.73 9.87
N CYS A 180 7.53 -19.59 10.08
CA CYS A 180 6.90 -18.34 10.50
C CYS A 180 7.19 -17.22 9.49
N LYS A 181 6.14 -16.49 9.08
CA LYS A 181 6.21 -15.26 8.28
C LYS A 181 5.44 -14.17 9.01
N GLN A 182 6.15 -13.17 9.53
CA GLN A 182 5.57 -12.02 10.22
C GLN A 182 5.83 -10.76 9.42
N GLN A 183 4.79 -9.98 9.14
CA GLN A 183 4.90 -8.74 8.39
C GLN A 183 4.14 -7.62 9.10
N CYS A 184 4.83 -6.50 9.33
CA CYS A 184 4.21 -5.26 9.80
C CYS A 184 4.44 -4.16 8.76
N SER A 185 3.35 -3.56 8.26
CA SER A 185 3.42 -2.50 7.25
C SER A 185 3.56 -1.11 7.87
N PHE A 186 2.70 -0.75 8.83
CA PHE A 186 2.67 0.56 9.50
C PHE A 186 2.24 0.41 10.97
N GLY A 187 2.97 1.00 11.92
CA GLY A 187 2.59 1.09 13.34
C GLY A 187 3.49 0.35 14.34
N ASN A 188 3.14 0.41 15.64
CA ASN A 188 3.92 -0.15 16.74
C ASN A 188 3.77 -1.67 16.82
N CYS A 189 4.70 -2.40 16.21
CA CYS A 189 4.64 -3.86 16.12
C CYS A 189 5.70 -4.52 17.04
N ASN A 190 5.32 -5.58 17.75
CA ASN A 190 6.22 -6.46 18.47
C ASN A 190 6.11 -7.87 17.89
N MET A 191 7.10 -8.27 17.09
CA MET A 191 7.21 -9.55 16.42
C MET A 191 8.20 -10.45 17.15
N THR A 192 7.75 -11.63 17.55
CA THR A 192 8.59 -12.63 18.23
C THR A 192 8.44 -13.99 17.56
N CYS A 193 9.56 -14.61 17.20
CA CYS A 193 9.68 -16.04 16.88
C CYS A 193 10.42 -16.76 18.03
N LEU A 194 9.84 -17.86 18.52
CA LEU A 194 10.39 -18.66 19.63
C LEU A 194 11.54 -19.58 19.18
N SER A 195 12.17 -20.26 20.13
CA SER A 195 13.41 -21.02 19.91
C SER A 195 13.22 -22.36 19.20
N ASN A 196 12.02 -22.94 19.27
CA ASN A 196 11.65 -24.18 18.61
C ASN A 196 11.20 -23.98 17.14
N VAL A 197 11.18 -22.73 16.66
CA VAL A 197 10.83 -22.41 15.27
C VAL A 197 12.00 -22.76 14.35
N ASP A 198 11.75 -23.48 13.25
CA ASP A 198 12.78 -23.86 12.29
C ASP A 198 13.17 -22.69 11.38
N PHE A 199 12.17 -22.01 10.81
CA PHE A 199 12.37 -20.89 9.91
C PHE A 199 11.49 -19.72 10.30
N CYS A 200 12.08 -18.53 10.44
CA CYS A 200 11.34 -17.32 10.73
C CYS A 200 11.76 -16.18 9.80
N SER A 201 10.79 -15.62 9.10
CA SER A 201 10.91 -14.43 8.28
C SER A 201 10.11 -13.29 8.90
N GLN A 202 10.76 -12.22 9.32
CA GLN A 202 10.12 -11.03 9.88
C GLN A 202 10.39 -9.84 8.97
N SER A 203 9.35 -9.14 8.53
CA SER A 203 9.45 -7.97 7.65
C SER A 203 8.77 -6.78 8.30
N CYS A 204 9.49 -5.67 8.43
CA CYS A 204 8.95 -4.44 8.98
C CYS A 204 9.13 -3.25 8.04
N LEU A 205 8.04 -2.73 7.50
CA LEU A 205 8.07 -1.74 6.42
C LEU A 205 8.00 -0.28 6.91
N SER A 206 7.78 -0.04 8.21
CA SER A 206 7.64 1.30 8.80
C SER A 206 8.09 1.33 10.26
N ASN A 207 7.98 2.51 10.91
CA ASN A 207 8.62 2.84 12.18
C ASN A 207 7.97 2.15 13.38
N ASN A 208 8.76 2.01 14.47
CA ASN A 208 8.38 1.44 15.77
C ASN A 208 8.11 -0.06 15.76
N CYS A 209 9.12 -0.83 15.37
CA CYS A 209 9.00 -2.26 15.18
C CYS A 209 10.03 -3.02 16.00
N TYR A 210 9.58 -3.88 16.90
CA TYR A 210 10.44 -4.73 17.69
C TYR A 210 10.43 -6.14 17.12
N ALA A 211 11.53 -6.59 16.53
CA ALA A 211 11.65 -7.88 15.87
C ALA A 211 12.65 -8.78 16.62
N ARG A 212 12.13 -9.74 17.39
CA ARG A 212 12.93 -10.74 18.10
C ARG A 212 12.81 -12.09 17.40
N CYS A 213 13.94 -12.65 16.99
CA CYS A 213 13.99 -13.96 16.34
C CYS A 213 14.89 -14.91 17.12
N ARG A 214 14.32 -16.01 17.61
CA ARG A 214 15.04 -17.11 18.26
C ARG A 214 15.02 -18.41 17.45
N ALA A 215 14.43 -18.39 16.26
CA ALA A 215 14.34 -19.55 15.37
C ALA A 215 15.73 -20.09 14.97
N ARG A 216 15.78 -21.33 14.48
CA ARG A 216 16.99 -21.93 13.91
C ARG A 216 17.50 -21.13 12.72
N ILE A 217 16.62 -20.74 11.81
CA ILE A 217 16.92 -19.86 10.67
C ILE A 217 16.12 -18.57 10.79
N CYS A 218 16.81 -17.43 10.90
CA CYS A 218 16.19 -16.12 10.97
C CYS A 218 16.47 -15.29 9.71
N ARG A 219 15.40 -14.76 9.10
CA ARG A 219 15.45 -13.72 8.08
C ARG A 219 14.69 -12.51 8.59
N GLN A 220 15.37 -11.40 8.80
CA GLN A 220 14.74 -10.19 9.28
C GLN A 220 15.00 -9.07 8.26
N ASN A 221 13.93 -8.45 7.78
CA ASN A 221 13.97 -7.36 6.82
C ASN A 221 13.37 -6.11 7.47
N CYS A 222 14.21 -5.09 7.68
CA CYS A 222 13.80 -3.79 8.18
C CYS A 222 14.36 -2.70 7.25
N PRO A 223 13.60 -2.24 6.23
CA PRO A 223 13.96 -1.07 5.43
C PRO A 223 14.23 0.18 6.28
N SER A 224 15.24 0.96 5.87
CA SER A 224 15.68 2.18 6.55
C SER A 224 14.56 3.20 6.68
N GLY A 225 14.49 3.83 7.85
CA GLY A 225 13.44 4.79 8.18
C GLY A 225 12.67 4.39 9.43
N SER A 226 12.61 3.08 9.70
CA SER A 226 11.92 2.47 10.81
C SER A 226 12.76 2.38 12.08
N ASP A 227 12.20 2.73 13.25
CA ASP A 227 12.74 2.34 14.56
C ASP A 227 12.56 0.83 14.74
N CYS A 228 13.34 0.04 13.98
CA CYS A 228 13.33 -1.41 14.04
C CYS A 228 14.43 -1.91 14.99
N GLN A 229 14.05 -2.52 16.13
CA GLN A 229 14.99 -3.14 17.07
C GLN A 229 15.07 -4.65 16.81
N ILE A 230 16.23 -5.12 16.34
CA ILE A 230 16.51 -6.53 16.12
C ILE A 230 17.28 -7.11 17.31
N ILE A 231 16.75 -8.16 17.94
CA ILE A 231 17.45 -8.87 19.03
C ILE A 231 17.77 -10.30 18.61
N ARG A 232 19.06 -10.66 18.64
CA ARG A 232 19.58 -12.00 18.36
C ARG A 232 19.97 -12.75 19.65
N PRO A 233 19.80 -14.08 19.71
CA PRO A 233 20.51 -14.93 20.67
C PRO A 233 21.96 -15.19 20.21
N SER A 234 22.89 -15.26 21.16
CA SER A 234 24.35 -15.23 20.98
C SER A 234 24.96 -16.38 20.15
N ASN A 235 24.21 -17.46 19.85
CA ASN A 235 24.79 -18.76 19.45
C ASN A 235 24.30 -19.35 18.12
N ASN A 236 23.55 -18.62 17.26
CA ASN A 236 23.03 -19.20 16.01
C ASN A 236 23.76 -18.71 14.74
N ARG A 237 24.24 -19.67 13.92
CA ARG A 237 24.71 -19.45 12.53
C ARG A 237 23.51 -19.07 11.63
N SER A 238 23.06 -17.83 11.76
CA SER A 238 22.01 -17.27 10.91
C SER A 238 22.61 -16.92 9.54
N ASN A 239 22.12 -17.54 8.46
CA ASN A 239 22.38 -17.05 7.12
C ASN A 239 21.71 -15.69 6.97
N HIS A 240 22.55 -14.66 7.08
CA HIS A 240 22.19 -13.29 6.83
C HIS A 240 21.96 -13.12 5.34
N VAL A 241 20.69 -13.13 4.90
CA VAL A 241 20.35 -12.35 3.71
C VAL A 241 20.21 -10.91 4.21
N HIS A 242 21.36 -10.29 4.43
CA HIS A 242 21.44 -8.87 4.73
C HIS A 242 21.04 -8.16 3.44
N TYR A 243 19.83 -7.62 3.38
CA TYR A 243 19.62 -6.37 2.66
C TYR A 243 19.97 -5.27 3.66
N PRO A 244 21.20 -4.74 3.67
CA PRO A 244 21.52 -3.67 4.59
C PRO A 244 20.87 -2.42 4.03
N ILE A 245 19.76 -2.00 4.63
CA ILE A 245 19.50 -0.57 4.72
C ILE A 245 19.86 -0.20 6.16
N HIS A 246 21.13 0.14 6.37
CA HIS A 246 21.60 0.74 7.61
C HIS A 246 20.99 2.14 7.70
N ARG A 247 20.26 2.42 8.79
CA ARG A 247 20.13 3.78 9.30
C ARG A 247 21.29 3.99 10.27
N TYR A 248 22.26 4.79 9.85
CA TYR A 248 23.09 5.55 10.76
C TYR A 248 22.16 6.38 11.65
N LEU A 249 22.17 6.12 12.95
CA LEU A 249 21.99 7.21 13.91
C LEU A 249 23.22 8.11 13.79
N ASN A 250 22.99 9.41 13.98
CA ASN A 250 24.03 10.42 14.17
C ASN A 250 25.06 9.92 15.19
N TYR A 251 26.19 9.44 14.69
CA TYR A 251 27.45 9.43 15.41
C TYR A 251 28.35 10.38 14.61
N ASN A 252 28.62 11.55 15.20
CA ASN A 252 29.61 12.49 14.70
C ASN A 252 30.99 11.83 14.77
N HIS A 253 31.35 11.04 13.76
CA HIS A 253 32.72 10.61 13.51
C HIS A 253 32.93 10.52 12.00
N GLY A 254 33.59 11.54 11.43
CA GLY A 254 34.32 11.49 10.15
C GLY A 254 33.50 11.24 8.87
N LYS A 255 33.18 12.32 8.15
CA LYS A 255 32.73 12.31 6.74
C LYS A 255 33.63 11.45 5.85
N VAL A 256 33.15 10.28 5.42
CA VAL A 256 33.57 9.68 4.14
C VAL A 256 32.33 9.10 3.45
N GLY A 257 31.65 9.94 2.67
CA GLY A 257 30.56 9.50 1.78
C GLY A 257 31.07 8.62 0.65
N GLY A 258 30.22 7.75 0.10
CA GLY A 258 30.55 6.88 -1.02
C GLY A 258 30.14 7.50 -2.35
N THR A 259 31.08 8.04 -3.12
CA THR A 259 30.82 8.46 -4.51
C THR A 259 31.16 7.32 -5.47
N ILE A 260 30.16 6.84 -6.20
CA ILE A 260 30.36 5.86 -7.27
C ILE A 260 30.80 6.62 -8.52
N THR A 261 32.10 6.56 -8.82
CA THR A 261 32.68 7.10 -10.06
C THR A 261 33.15 6.00 -11.01
N THR A 262 33.19 4.75 -10.53
CA THR A 262 33.63 3.58 -11.30
C THR A 262 32.50 3.02 -12.12
N CYS A 263 32.80 2.62 -13.34
CA CYS A 263 31.86 1.96 -14.24
C CYS A 263 32.09 0.46 -14.18
N ASN A 264 31.02 -0.34 -14.14
CA ASN A 264 31.13 -1.75 -14.48
C ASN A 264 31.20 -1.85 -16.00
N PRO A 265 32.31 -2.36 -16.58
CA PRO A 265 32.35 -2.66 -18.00
C PRO A 265 31.43 -3.87 -18.25
N SER A 266 30.19 -3.58 -18.61
CA SER A 266 29.24 -4.59 -19.05
C SER A 266 29.68 -5.09 -20.43
N SER A 267 30.32 -6.27 -20.50
CA SER A 267 30.71 -7.01 -21.71
C SER A 267 31.78 -6.36 -22.62
N ALA A 268 32.70 -7.20 -23.13
CA ALA A 268 33.92 -6.83 -23.85
C ALA A 268 33.71 -6.18 -25.24
N SER A 269 32.58 -5.53 -25.50
CA SER A 269 32.18 -5.07 -26.84
C SER A 269 31.86 -3.58 -26.98
N SER A 270 32.01 -2.74 -25.96
CA SER A 270 32.23 -1.30 -26.20
C SER A 270 32.81 -0.56 -24.99
N ALA A 271 34.03 -0.04 -25.15
CA ALA A 271 34.67 0.87 -24.19
C ALA A 271 33.93 2.22 -24.02
N THR A 272 32.76 2.39 -24.65
CA THR A 272 32.04 3.65 -24.77
C THR A 272 30.80 3.76 -23.88
N THR A 273 30.36 2.67 -23.24
CA THR A 273 29.20 2.69 -22.32
C THR A 273 29.60 2.42 -20.88
N CYS A 274 29.22 3.32 -19.98
CA CYS A 274 29.38 3.14 -18.55
C CYS A 274 28.07 2.69 -17.90
N THR A 275 28.09 1.57 -17.19
CA THR A 275 26.98 1.13 -16.36
C THR A 275 27.35 1.30 -14.88
N GLN A 276 26.52 2.02 -14.12
CA GLN A 276 26.61 2.14 -12.67
C GLN A 276 25.38 1.52 -12.03
N GLY A 277 25.61 0.48 -11.22
CA GLY A 277 24.59 -0.27 -10.51
C GLY A 277 24.32 0.26 -9.10
N PRO A 278 23.40 -0.39 -8.37
CA PRO A 278 22.76 0.21 -7.21
C PRO A 278 23.74 0.58 -6.09
N CYS A 279 23.46 1.72 -5.48
CA CYS A 279 24.21 2.28 -4.36
C CYS A 279 24.04 1.46 -3.08
N VAL A 280 25.16 0.94 -2.58
CA VAL A 280 25.19 0.18 -1.31
C VAL A 280 25.72 0.97 -0.11
N LYS A 281 26.42 2.10 -0.32
CA LYS A 281 26.99 2.95 0.75
C LYS A 281 26.30 4.31 0.77
N PHE A 282 25.93 4.80 1.95
CA PHE A 282 25.28 6.09 2.15
C PHE A 282 26.18 7.05 2.93
N PRO A 283 26.20 8.36 2.61
CA PRO A 283 25.53 9.00 1.47
C PRO A 283 26.06 8.47 0.13
N CYS A 284 25.19 8.34 -0.86
CA CYS A 284 25.56 7.84 -2.18
C CYS A 284 25.34 8.88 -3.27
N THR A 285 26.38 9.15 -4.03
CA THR A 285 26.28 9.94 -5.26
C THR A 285 26.83 9.12 -6.41
N MET A 286 26.01 8.92 -7.44
CA MET A 286 26.42 8.25 -8.68
C MET A 286 26.89 9.31 -9.65
N GLN A 287 28.12 9.19 -10.16
CA GLN A 287 28.73 10.17 -11.06
C GLN A 287 29.30 9.44 -12.27
N CYS A 288 28.53 9.40 -13.35
CA CYS A 288 28.98 8.88 -14.64
C CYS A 288 29.64 10.02 -15.43
N GLY A 289 30.74 9.74 -16.13
CA GLY A 289 31.43 10.74 -16.95
C GLY A 289 32.41 11.64 -16.20
N LEU A 290 32.56 11.51 -14.87
CA LEU A 290 33.45 12.39 -14.09
C LEU A 290 34.94 12.12 -14.36
N LYS A 291 35.34 10.84 -14.34
CA LYS A 291 36.76 10.44 -14.47
C LYS A 291 37.17 10.10 -15.88
N SER A 292 36.22 9.58 -16.68
CA SER A 292 36.44 9.15 -18.05
C SER A 292 35.23 9.55 -18.87
N ARG A 293 35.45 9.94 -20.14
CA ARG A 293 34.35 10.21 -21.08
C ARG A 293 33.76 8.90 -21.60
N TYR A 294 32.44 8.90 -21.73
CA TYR A 294 31.67 7.78 -22.27
C TYR A 294 30.65 8.34 -23.25
N ASP A 295 30.39 7.63 -24.34
CA ASP A 295 29.29 7.95 -25.25
C ASP A 295 27.95 7.83 -24.54
N SER A 296 27.82 6.81 -23.68
CA SER A 296 26.57 6.48 -23.00
C SER A 296 26.78 6.14 -21.54
N CYS A 297 25.86 6.59 -20.72
CA CYS A 297 25.85 6.36 -19.28
C CYS A 297 24.51 5.77 -18.87
N GLN A 298 24.55 4.63 -18.19
CA GLN A 298 23.38 3.95 -17.64
C GLN A 298 23.54 3.88 -16.12
N GLN A 299 22.70 4.61 -15.39
CA GLN A 299 22.74 4.69 -13.94
C GLN A 299 21.41 4.20 -13.37
N HIS A 300 21.49 3.22 -12.47
CA HIS A 300 20.33 2.58 -11.90
C HIS A 300 20.38 2.63 -10.37
N CYS A 301 19.47 3.41 -9.78
CA CYS A 301 19.28 3.54 -8.34
C CYS A 301 18.00 2.81 -7.91
N ASP A 302 18.13 1.51 -7.68
CA ASP A 302 17.00 0.66 -7.37
C ASP A 302 16.92 0.31 -5.91
N ARG A 303 15.76 0.63 -5.30
CA ARG A 303 15.44 0.29 -3.90
C ARG A 303 16.45 0.84 -2.87
N SER A 304 17.31 1.77 -3.26
CA SER A 304 18.34 2.43 -2.43
C SER A 304 18.10 3.94 -2.30
N ARG A 305 18.88 4.61 -1.45
CA ARG A 305 18.90 6.08 -1.33
C ARG A 305 20.06 6.70 -2.11
N CYS A 306 19.80 7.29 -3.26
CA CYS A 306 20.80 8.07 -3.98
C CYS A 306 20.60 9.55 -3.65
N ASP A 307 21.57 10.18 -2.99
CA ASP A 307 21.46 11.60 -2.69
C ASP A 307 21.55 12.41 -3.99
N ALA A 308 22.34 11.95 -4.97
CA ALA A 308 22.31 12.50 -6.32
C ALA A 308 22.71 11.46 -7.38
N ILE A 309 22.07 11.54 -8.54
CA ILE A 309 22.45 10.78 -9.74
C ILE A 309 22.88 11.80 -10.80
N ASN A 310 24.17 11.89 -11.05
CA ASN A 310 24.77 12.82 -12.00
C ASN A 310 25.31 12.04 -13.18
N CYS A 311 24.83 12.38 -14.37
CA CYS A 311 25.25 11.76 -15.61
C CYS A 311 25.89 12.78 -16.52
N THR A 312 27.08 12.48 -17.03
CA THR A 312 27.73 13.22 -18.10
C THR A 312 28.18 12.24 -19.17
N ALA A 313 27.70 12.42 -20.40
CA ALA A 313 28.00 11.53 -21.52
C ALA A 313 27.99 12.31 -22.84
N ASP A 314 28.75 11.84 -23.83
CA ASP A 314 28.86 12.52 -25.12
C ASP A 314 27.59 12.38 -25.98
N ARG A 315 26.75 11.35 -25.72
CA ARG A 315 25.50 11.12 -26.47
C ARG A 315 24.28 10.94 -25.60
N THR A 316 24.33 9.98 -24.66
CA THR A 316 23.11 9.52 -23.97
C THR A 316 23.32 9.29 -22.49
N CYS A 317 22.37 9.79 -21.71
CA CYS A 317 22.25 9.55 -20.28
C CYS A 317 20.91 8.88 -19.99
N ASN A 318 20.97 7.68 -19.44
CA ASN A 318 19.79 6.96 -18.95
C ASN A 318 19.91 6.78 -17.44
N GLN A 319 19.04 7.46 -16.71
CA GLN A 319 19.01 7.47 -15.26
C GLN A 319 17.67 6.94 -14.78
N THR A 320 17.70 5.91 -13.94
CA THR A 320 16.49 5.27 -13.42
C THR A 320 16.55 5.23 -11.90
N CYS A 321 15.48 5.69 -11.26
CA CYS A 321 15.27 5.63 -9.83
C CYS A 321 13.95 4.91 -9.53
N GLN A 322 13.97 3.58 -9.44
CA GLN A 322 12.76 2.82 -9.13
C GLN A 322 12.73 2.40 -7.67
N ARG A 323 11.62 2.73 -6.99
CA ARG A 323 11.34 2.34 -5.60
C ARG A 323 12.39 2.81 -4.58
N GLY A 324 13.25 3.76 -4.96
CA GLY A 324 14.29 4.37 -4.14
C GLY A 324 13.98 5.81 -3.72
N GLN A 325 14.89 6.41 -2.95
CA GLN A 325 14.88 7.85 -2.65
C GLN A 325 16.02 8.50 -3.44
N CYS A 326 15.68 9.28 -4.46
CA CYS A 326 16.65 10.00 -5.27
C CYS A 326 16.47 11.49 -5.05
N ALA A 327 17.32 12.11 -4.23
CA ALA A 327 17.06 13.52 -3.88
C ALA A 327 17.17 14.43 -5.12
N SER A 328 18.15 14.20 -6.00
CA SER A 328 18.23 14.84 -7.31
C SER A 328 18.71 13.90 -8.43
N MET A 329 18.26 14.18 -9.66
CA MET A 329 18.81 13.56 -10.88
C MET A 329 19.18 14.65 -11.87
N THR A 330 20.46 14.69 -12.27
CA THR A 330 21.00 15.66 -13.22
C THR A 330 21.58 14.93 -14.41
N CYS A 331 21.09 15.28 -15.59
CA CYS A 331 21.63 14.82 -16.86
C CYS A 331 22.55 15.89 -17.48
N ASN A 332 23.60 15.49 -18.19
CA ASN A 332 24.44 16.36 -19.01
C ASN A 332 24.89 15.59 -20.25
N ALA A 333 23.94 15.34 -21.15
CA ALA A 333 24.14 14.70 -22.44
C ALA A 333 23.12 15.26 -23.46
N PRO A 334 23.37 15.14 -24.77
CA PRO A 334 22.40 15.53 -25.80
C PRO A 334 21.05 14.82 -25.65
N ASN A 335 21.05 13.54 -25.26
CA ASN A 335 19.84 12.75 -25.03
C ASN A 335 19.74 12.31 -23.57
N CYS A 336 18.74 12.82 -22.87
CA CYS A 336 18.47 12.53 -21.47
C CYS A 336 17.19 11.71 -21.31
N VAL A 337 17.29 10.61 -20.57
CA VAL A 337 16.13 9.84 -20.08
C VAL A 337 16.25 9.71 -18.57
N GLN A 338 15.27 10.25 -17.86
CA GLN A 338 15.21 10.25 -16.40
C GLN A 338 13.86 9.68 -15.94
N ASP A 339 13.88 8.48 -15.36
CA ASP A 339 12.69 7.81 -14.83
C ASP A 339 12.75 7.74 -13.30
N CYS A 340 11.83 8.44 -12.65
CA CYS A 340 11.55 8.40 -11.22
C CYS A 340 10.04 8.19 -10.95
N SER A 341 9.34 7.51 -11.85
CA SER A 341 7.90 7.26 -11.76
C SER A 341 7.49 6.44 -10.53
N LEU A 342 8.39 5.56 -10.05
CA LEU A 342 8.17 4.68 -8.91
C LEU A 342 9.05 5.04 -7.69
N GLY A 343 9.85 6.10 -7.77
CA GLY A 343 10.74 6.58 -6.73
C GLY A 343 10.19 7.79 -5.98
N ILE A 344 10.96 8.28 -5.01
CA ILE A 344 10.73 9.58 -4.38
C ILE A 344 11.84 10.51 -4.88
N CYS A 345 11.49 11.39 -5.83
CA CYS A 345 12.37 12.45 -6.31
C CYS A 345 11.91 13.81 -5.83
N LYS A 346 12.86 14.65 -5.42
CA LYS A 346 12.55 16.07 -5.16
C LYS A 346 12.63 16.86 -6.46
N GLU A 347 13.72 16.69 -7.19
CA GLU A 347 14.03 17.44 -8.41
C GLU A 347 14.69 16.52 -9.45
N ILE A 348 14.25 16.64 -10.71
CA ILE A 348 14.97 16.11 -11.87
C ILE A 348 15.20 17.22 -12.88
N THR A 349 16.44 17.33 -13.36
CA THR A 349 16.90 18.48 -14.14
C THR A 349 17.59 18.04 -15.43
N CYS A 350 17.14 18.62 -16.55
CA CYS A 350 17.76 18.54 -17.86
C CYS A 350 18.33 19.90 -18.27
N PRO A 351 19.59 19.96 -18.73
CA PRO A 351 20.30 21.21 -18.95
C PRO A 351 20.05 21.77 -20.34
N ARG A 352 20.39 23.06 -20.51
CA ARG A 352 20.22 23.81 -21.76
C ARG A 352 20.89 23.19 -23.00
N ASN A 353 21.97 22.43 -22.81
CA ASN A 353 22.72 21.80 -23.90
C ASN A 353 22.14 20.43 -24.34
N ALA A 354 21.07 19.95 -23.72
CA ALA A 354 20.39 18.74 -24.17
C ALA A 354 19.48 19.03 -25.38
N ASP A 355 19.53 18.17 -26.39
CA ASP A 355 18.62 18.23 -27.55
C ASP A 355 17.25 17.66 -27.19
N LYS A 356 17.26 16.51 -26.51
CA LYS A 356 16.05 15.80 -26.10
C LYS A 356 16.13 15.37 -24.64
N CYS A 357 15.08 15.69 -23.89
CA CYS A 357 14.92 15.28 -22.51
C CYS A 357 13.58 14.58 -22.30
N VAL A 358 13.63 13.35 -21.81
CA VAL A 358 12.46 12.57 -21.40
C VAL A 358 12.51 12.40 -19.89
N GLN A 359 11.47 12.85 -19.20
CA GLN A 359 11.38 12.88 -17.75
C GLN A 359 10.08 12.22 -17.29
N SER A 360 10.13 11.36 -16.27
CA SER A 360 8.95 10.73 -15.70
C SER A 360 9.04 10.74 -14.18
N VAL A 361 8.05 11.31 -13.47
CA VAL A 361 8.06 11.38 -11.99
C VAL A 361 6.72 10.96 -11.40
N GLY A 362 6.76 10.24 -10.28
CA GLY A 362 5.58 9.93 -9.47
C GLY A 362 5.15 11.06 -8.52
N GLY A 363 5.87 12.18 -8.56
CA GLY A 363 5.70 13.38 -7.74
C GLY A 363 7.04 14.10 -7.56
N GLY A 364 7.02 15.45 -7.55
CA GLY A 364 8.22 16.28 -7.45
C GLY A 364 8.31 17.35 -8.54
N GLU A 365 9.50 17.97 -8.64
CA GLU A 365 9.79 19.02 -9.61
C GLU A 365 10.58 18.47 -10.82
N MET A 366 10.13 18.84 -12.02
CA MET A 366 10.78 18.55 -13.29
C MET A 366 11.20 19.86 -13.92
N ILE A 367 12.50 20.09 -14.00
CA ILE A 367 13.09 21.28 -14.62
C ILE A 367 13.69 20.86 -15.95
N CYS A 368 13.22 21.46 -17.04
CA CYS A 368 13.73 21.17 -18.37
C CYS A 368 14.18 22.45 -19.07
N GLU A 369 15.44 22.44 -19.49
CA GLU A 369 16.04 23.50 -20.31
C GLU A 369 16.44 23.00 -21.72
N ALA A 370 16.20 21.72 -22.00
CA ALA A 370 16.54 21.07 -23.27
C ALA A 370 15.75 21.66 -24.45
N ARG A 371 16.24 21.50 -25.67
CA ARG A 371 15.53 21.97 -26.87
C ARG A 371 14.14 21.33 -27.00
N SER A 372 14.00 20.05 -26.64
CA SER A 372 12.74 19.31 -26.61
C SER A 372 12.58 18.55 -25.29
N CYS A 373 11.44 18.75 -24.63
CA CYS A 373 11.11 18.19 -23.33
C CYS A 373 9.82 17.36 -23.41
N ASP A 374 9.90 16.07 -23.09
CA ASP A 374 8.78 15.16 -22.92
C ASP A 374 8.68 14.75 -21.44
N GLN A 375 7.67 15.26 -20.75
CA GLN A 375 7.50 15.07 -19.31
C GLN A 375 6.25 14.23 -19.00
N SER A 376 6.38 13.25 -18.11
CA SER A 376 5.29 12.38 -17.71
C SER A 376 5.07 12.41 -16.21
N CYS A 377 3.80 12.54 -15.81
CA CYS A 377 3.35 12.49 -14.42
C CYS A 377 2.30 11.38 -14.27
N PRO A 378 2.68 10.10 -14.24
CA PRO A 378 1.72 9.00 -14.16
C PRO A 378 0.87 9.05 -12.87
N ARG A 379 1.44 9.55 -11.76
CA ARG A 379 0.81 9.62 -10.43
C ARG A 379 1.36 10.82 -9.64
N GLY A 380 0.67 11.18 -8.56
CA GLY A 380 1.14 12.18 -7.59
C GLY A 380 0.88 13.64 -8.00
N ILE A 381 1.69 14.54 -7.46
CA ILE A 381 1.66 15.98 -7.77
C ILE A 381 3.00 16.33 -8.42
N CYS A 382 2.96 16.77 -9.68
CA CYS A 382 4.15 17.08 -10.45
C CYS A 382 4.15 18.54 -10.88
N ASN A 383 5.26 19.22 -10.62
CA ASN A 383 5.50 20.58 -11.09
C ASN A 383 6.51 20.52 -12.23
N ALA A 384 6.11 20.95 -13.41
CA ALA A 384 6.92 21.02 -14.61
C ALA A 384 7.27 22.48 -14.92
N THR A 385 8.55 22.76 -15.11
CA THR A 385 9.03 24.08 -15.54
C THR A 385 9.87 23.93 -16.80
N CYS A 386 9.47 24.62 -17.86
CA CYS A 386 10.21 24.73 -19.12
C CYS A 386 10.74 26.16 -19.27
N SER A 387 12.07 26.28 -19.36
CA SER A 387 12.75 27.59 -19.47
C SER A 387 12.61 28.20 -20.87
N SER A 388 13.03 29.46 -21.02
CA SER A 388 12.95 30.21 -22.28
C SER A 388 13.78 29.64 -23.43
N THR A 389 14.60 28.61 -23.16
CA THR A 389 15.48 27.98 -24.15
C THR A 389 14.87 26.74 -24.77
N VAL A 390 13.76 26.26 -24.21
CA VAL A 390 13.01 25.09 -24.69
C VAL A 390 12.20 25.47 -25.91
N ARG A 391 12.29 24.72 -27.00
CA ARG A 391 11.41 24.94 -28.16
C ARG A 391 10.08 24.24 -27.99
N ALA A 392 10.12 22.96 -27.67
CA ALA A 392 8.93 22.13 -27.52
C ALA A 392 8.89 21.53 -26.11
N CYS A 393 7.86 21.84 -25.35
CA CYS A 393 7.62 21.31 -24.02
C CYS A 393 6.27 20.57 -24.02
N ALA A 394 6.29 19.27 -23.76
CA ALA A 394 5.10 18.43 -23.67
C ALA A 394 5.02 17.79 -22.29
N GLN A 395 3.83 17.82 -21.68
CA GLN A 395 3.55 17.14 -20.43
C GLN A 395 2.32 16.23 -20.57
N GLN A 396 2.40 15.00 -20.06
CA GLN A 396 1.30 14.04 -20.05
C GLN A 396 1.06 13.44 -18.65
N SER A 397 -0.22 13.27 -18.27
CA SER A 397 -0.63 12.52 -17.07
C SER A 397 -1.81 11.61 -17.32
N ASP A 398 -1.77 10.46 -16.64
CA ASP A 398 -2.90 9.53 -16.55
C ASP A 398 -3.79 9.85 -15.35
N GLN A 399 -3.21 10.02 -14.16
CA GLN A 399 -3.94 10.16 -12.89
C GLN A 399 -3.34 11.19 -11.92
N GLY A 400 -2.21 11.80 -12.25
CA GLY A 400 -1.52 12.79 -11.41
C GLY A 400 -2.07 14.21 -11.58
N LYS A 401 -1.92 15.02 -10.52
CA LYS A 401 -2.13 16.48 -10.60
C LYS A 401 -0.92 17.13 -11.23
N MET A 402 -1.12 17.93 -12.27
CA MET A 402 -0.04 18.56 -13.01
C MET A 402 -0.11 20.06 -12.94
N ASN A 403 1.01 20.68 -12.55
CA ASN A 403 1.23 22.09 -12.71
C ASN A 403 2.35 22.28 -13.74
N MET A 404 2.07 22.93 -14.86
CA MET A 404 3.05 23.21 -15.89
C MET A 404 3.27 24.72 -16.00
N THR A 405 4.53 25.14 -16.08
CA THR A 405 4.91 26.53 -16.34
C THR A 405 5.86 26.57 -17.54
N CYS A 406 5.45 27.29 -18.59
CA CYS A 406 6.27 27.55 -19.77
C CYS A 406 6.67 29.03 -19.78
N ALA A 407 7.97 29.31 -19.75
CA ALA A 407 8.51 30.66 -19.77
C ALA A 407 8.36 31.34 -21.16
N PRO A 408 8.49 32.68 -21.23
CA PRO A 408 8.56 33.40 -22.52
C PRO A 408 9.70 32.88 -23.39
N GLY A 409 9.46 32.71 -24.69
CA GLY A 409 10.45 32.20 -25.65
C GLY A 409 10.32 30.70 -25.96
N VAL A 410 9.39 29.99 -25.31
CA VAL A 410 9.04 28.61 -25.67
C VAL A 410 8.17 28.60 -26.93
N GLU A 411 8.53 27.85 -27.98
CA GLU A 411 7.77 27.82 -29.25
C GLU A 411 6.43 27.08 -29.09
N THR A 412 6.42 25.93 -28.41
CA THR A 412 5.21 25.12 -28.20
C THR A 412 5.19 24.49 -26.83
N CYS A 413 4.08 24.70 -26.11
CA CYS A 413 3.82 24.16 -24.79
C CYS A 413 2.51 23.36 -24.83
N THR A 414 2.59 22.05 -24.61
CA THR A 414 1.45 21.12 -24.67
C THR A 414 1.25 20.38 -23.35
N GLN A 415 0.03 20.35 -22.84
CA GLN A 415 -0.33 19.57 -21.65
C GLN A 415 -1.54 18.67 -21.92
N ASN A 416 -1.39 17.36 -21.71
CA ASN A 416 -2.43 16.35 -21.95
C ASN A 416 -2.75 15.57 -20.66
N SER A 417 -4.02 15.50 -20.27
CA SER A 417 -4.47 14.75 -19.09
C SER A 417 -5.68 13.88 -19.37
N THR A 418 -5.64 12.63 -18.89
CA THR A 418 -6.79 11.73 -18.99
C THR A 418 -7.70 11.77 -17.75
N ARG A 419 -7.16 11.74 -16.53
CA ARG A 419 -7.96 11.71 -15.28
C ARG A 419 -7.40 12.55 -14.12
N GLY A 420 -6.59 13.58 -14.39
CA GLY A 420 -5.97 14.44 -13.37
C GLY A 420 -6.41 15.90 -13.40
N ASP A 421 -6.31 16.58 -12.25
CA ASP A 421 -6.39 18.05 -12.17
C ASP A 421 -5.16 18.65 -12.87
N VAL A 422 -5.38 19.60 -13.78
CA VAL A 422 -4.30 20.23 -14.54
C VAL A 422 -4.35 21.74 -14.44
N ILE A 423 -3.19 22.32 -14.26
CA ILE A 423 -2.96 23.77 -14.28
C ILE A 423 -1.80 24.01 -15.23
N MET A 424 -1.99 24.92 -16.18
CA MET A 424 -0.96 25.35 -17.13
C MET A 424 -0.83 26.87 -17.06
N LYS A 425 0.37 27.35 -16.73
CA LYS A 425 0.79 28.74 -16.86
C LYS A 425 1.66 28.85 -18.12
N CYS A 426 1.09 29.33 -19.21
CA CYS A 426 1.75 29.28 -20.51
C CYS A 426 2.06 30.67 -21.06
N ASN A 427 3.36 30.98 -21.20
CA ASN A 427 3.87 32.16 -21.91
C ASN A 427 4.60 31.76 -23.21
N ALA A 428 4.27 30.60 -23.77
CA ALA A 428 4.83 30.10 -25.03
C ALA A 428 4.14 30.75 -26.24
N ASP A 429 4.74 30.66 -27.42
CA ASP A 429 4.14 31.13 -28.68
C ASP A 429 2.85 30.35 -28.99
N VAL A 430 2.86 29.04 -28.72
CA VAL A 430 1.71 28.15 -28.89
C VAL A 430 1.44 27.37 -27.60
N CYS A 431 0.25 27.55 -27.04
CA CYS A 431 -0.22 26.84 -25.86
C CYS A 431 -1.34 25.85 -26.24
N ARG A 432 -1.19 24.57 -25.90
CA ARG A 432 -2.20 23.53 -26.14
C ARG A 432 -2.47 22.77 -24.84
N GLN A 433 -3.73 22.71 -24.43
CA GLN A 433 -4.15 21.89 -23.30
C GLN A 433 -5.29 20.97 -23.73
N SER A 434 -5.18 19.68 -23.45
CA SER A 434 -6.23 18.69 -23.71
C SER A 434 -6.56 17.93 -22.43
N CYS A 435 -7.84 17.95 -22.04
CA CYS A 435 -8.36 17.26 -20.87
C CYS A 435 -9.53 16.38 -21.31
N SER A 436 -9.52 15.08 -21.00
CA SER A 436 -10.75 14.28 -21.17
C SER A 436 -11.76 14.56 -20.06
N ALA A 437 -13.05 14.62 -20.44
CA ALA A 437 -14.18 15.27 -19.78
C ALA A 437 -14.59 14.80 -18.35
N LEU A 438 -13.75 14.11 -17.60
CA LEU A 438 -14.02 13.71 -16.21
C LEU A 438 -13.34 14.62 -15.16
N SER A 439 -12.55 15.62 -15.57
CA SER A 439 -11.93 16.57 -14.66
C SER A 439 -11.85 17.97 -15.29
N LEU A 440 -12.83 18.83 -15.00
CA LEU A 440 -12.77 20.25 -15.34
C LEU A 440 -13.17 21.08 -14.11
N ARG A 441 -12.18 21.71 -13.48
CA ARG A 441 -12.35 23.01 -12.81
C ARG A 441 -11.55 24.02 -13.62
N TYR A 442 -12.24 24.99 -14.19
CA TYR A 442 -11.60 26.10 -14.90
C TYR A 442 -11.34 27.22 -13.90
N ASP A 443 -10.07 27.55 -13.68
CA ASP A 443 -9.66 28.89 -13.26
C ASP A 443 -8.78 29.45 -14.39
N VAL A 444 -9.39 30.27 -15.26
CA VAL A 444 -8.68 31.08 -16.25
C VAL A 444 -8.49 32.45 -15.60
N LEU A 445 -7.27 32.76 -15.18
CA LEU A 445 -6.86 34.13 -14.87
C LEU A 445 -6.11 34.66 -16.09
N PHE A 446 -6.71 35.67 -16.73
CA PHE A 446 -6.09 36.49 -17.78
C PHE A 446 -4.98 37.38 -17.22
#